data_AF-A0A2Z6Q1V7-F1
#
_entry.id   AF-A0A2Z6Q1V7-F1
#
_cell.length_a   1.000
_cell.length_b   1.000
_cell.length_c   1.000
_cell.angle_alpha   90.00
_cell.angle_beta   90.00
_cell.angle_gamma   90.00
#
_symmetry.space_group_name_H-M   'P 1'
#
loop_
_entity.id
_entity.type
_entity.pdbx_description
1 polymer ?
#
loop_
_entity_poly.entity_id
_entity_poly.type
_entity_poly.pdbx_seq_one_letter_code
_entity_poly.pdbx_strand_id
1 'polypeptide(L)'
;MDLDSRAYFKLFIEYNTYGGSEEYKRIFDAIGSLSKRHNHETPEMWCSHIHNPFRKILEENPRIFSKNGYITMNVKHYSCSRAIRFPSNYIYCSVCDSLVFTPYKYAILVDDSFQDSHLKRCISGNTISNKHTIKNEILESINIWEYQIWRN
;
A
#
# COMPACT_ATOMS: atom_id res chain seq x y z
N MET A 1 -0.73 -6.22 15.24
CA MET A 1 0.27 -5.55 14.40
C MET A 1 -0.45 -4.71 13.37
N ASP A 2 0.05 -3.54 13.02
CA ASP A 2 -0.56 -2.76 11.94
C ASP A 2 -0.26 -3.45 10.60
N LEU A 3 -1.16 -3.36 9.62
CA LEU A 3 -0.90 -3.91 8.29
C LEU A 3 0.00 -2.92 7.51
N ASP A 4 1.28 -2.96 7.83
CA ASP A 4 2.39 -2.30 7.16
C ASP A 4 3.13 -3.27 6.20
N SER A 5 4.21 -2.82 5.56
CA SER A 5 4.99 -3.67 4.63
C SER A 5 5.52 -4.95 5.29
N ARG A 6 5.96 -4.87 6.55
CA ARG A 6 6.48 -6.00 7.32
C ARG A 6 5.38 -7.01 7.62
N ALA A 7 4.19 -6.52 7.98
CA ALA A 7 3.02 -7.35 8.20
C ALA A 7 2.58 -8.06 6.92
N TYR A 8 2.54 -7.33 5.81
CA TYR A 8 2.24 -7.90 4.51
C TYR A 8 3.27 -8.98 4.10
N PHE A 9 4.55 -8.74 4.34
CA PHE A 9 5.61 -9.73 4.09
C PHE A 9 5.44 -10.99 4.95
N LYS A 10 5.07 -10.85 6.22
CA LYS A 10 4.77 -12.01 7.08
C LYS A 10 3.62 -12.84 6.53
N LEU A 11 2.53 -12.21 6.08
CA LEU A 11 1.42 -12.91 5.42
C LEU A 11 1.88 -13.66 4.17
N PHE A 12 2.73 -13.04 3.35
CA PHE A 12 3.30 -13.66 2.16
C PHE A 12 4.15 -14.90 2.48
N ILE A 13 4.98 -14.85 3.52
CA ILE A 13 5.79 -16.00 3.96
C ILE A 13 4.90 -17.15 4.42
N GLU A 14 3.90 -16.87 5.27
CA GLU A 14 2.93 -17.88 5.73
C GLU A 14 2.15 -18.50 4.57
N TYR A 15 1.82 -17.69 3.56
CA TYR A 15 1.13 -18.16 2.37
C TYR A 15 1.94 -19.20 1.58
N ASN A 16 3.24 -18.99 1.43
CA ASN A 16 4.12 -19.88 0.67
C ASN A 16 4.68 -21.06 1.50
N THR A 17 4.45 -21.08 2.81
CA THR A 17 4.97 -22.13 3.70
C THR A 17 4.03 -23.34 3.70
N TYR A 18 4.60 -24.54 3.53
CA TYR A 18 3.87 -25.81 3.66
C TYR A 18 3.43 -26.01 5.11
N GLY A 19 2.13 -26.22 5.34
CA GLY A 19 1.55 -26.23 6.69
C GLY A 19 1.43 -24.84 7.35
N GLY A 20 1.70 -23.75 6.63
CA GLY A 20 1.52 -22.38 7.12
C GLY A 20 0.07 -22.07 7.52
N SER A 21 -0.12 -21.08 8.39
CA SER A 21 -1.42 -20.80 9.01
C SER A 21 -2.52 -20.51 7.99
N GLU A 22 -3.58 -21.31 8.02
CA GLU A 22 -4.76 -21.16 7.17
C GLU A 22 -5.45 -19.80 7.37
N GLU A 23 -5.41 -19.27 8.59
CA GLU A 23 -5.92 -17.93 8.90
C GLU A 23 -5.12 -16.85 8.15
N TYR A 24 -3.78 -16.92 8.18
CA TYR A 24 -2.91 -15.96 7.49
C TYR A 24 -3.06 -16.05 5.97
N LYS A 25 -3.22 -17.26 5.43
CA LYS A 25 -3.48 -17.51 4.00
C LYS A 25 -4.75 -16.82 3.52
N ARG A 26 -5.86 -17.02 4.24
CA ARG A 26 -7.16 -16.39 3.91
C ARG A 26 -7.08 -14.87 3.95
N ILE A 27 -6.40 -14.31 4.94
CA ILE A 27 -6.19 -12.86 5.06
C ILE A 27 -5.37 -12.33 3.88
N PHE A 28 -4.27 -13.02 3.51
CA PHE A 28 -3.45 -12.66 2.37
C PHE A 28 -4.26 -12.65 1.07
N ASP A 29 -5.06 -13.69 0.83
CA ASP A 29 -5.93 -13.78 -0.35
C ASP A 29 -7.00 -12.69 -0.38
N ALA A 30 -7.59 -12.37 0.77
CA ALA A 30 -8.59 -11.31 0.88
C ALA A 30 -8.00 -9.93 0.55
N ILE A 31 -6.86 -9.57 1.14
CA ILE A 31 -6.14 -8.32 0.86
C ILE A 31 -5.69 -8.29 -0.61
N GLY A 32 -5.10 -9.38 -1.08
CA GLY A 32 -4.63 -9.53 -2.45
C GLY A 32 -5.77 -9.36 -3.46
N SER A 33 -6.93 -9.95 -3.20
CA SER A 33 -8.13 -9.81 -4.05
C SER A 33 -8.67 -8.39 -4.04
N LEU A 34 -8.70 -7.76 -2.87
CA LEU A 34 -9.21 -6.39 -2.72
C LEU A 34 -8.32 -5.37 -3.45
N SER A 35 -7.00 -5.50 -3.37
CA SER A 35 -6.05 -4.63 -4.09
C SER A 35 -6.21 -4.65 -5.62
N LYS A 36 -6.77 -5.76 -6.15
CA LYS A 36 -6.98 -6.00 -7.58
C LYS A 36 -8.38 -5.59 -8.05
N ARG A 37 -9.35 -5.50 -7.12
CA ARG A 37 -10.73 -5.15 -7.43
C ARG A 37 -10.76 -3.71 -7.95
N HIS A 38 -11.63 -3.42 -8.92
CA HIS A 38 -11.82 -2.05 -9.44
C HIS A 38 -10.55 -1.37 -9.97
N ASN A 39 -9.51 -2.13 -10.32
CA ASN A 39 -8.20 -1.56 -10.63
C ASN A 39 -8.02 -0.95 -12.04
N HIS A 40 -9.13 -0.86 -12.77
CA HIS A 40 -9.25 -0.18 -14.04
C HIS A 40 -9.93 1.19 -13.88
N GLU A 41 -10.42 1.49 -12.68
CA GLU A 41 -11.09 2.75 -12.34
C GLU A 41 -10.06 3.77 -11.84
N THR A 42 -10.51 5.01 -11.61
CA THR A 42 -9.65 6.03 -11.02
C THR A 42 -9.32 5.68 -9.56
N PRO A 43 -8.20 6.18 -9.01
CA PRO A 43 -7.84 5.97 -7.61
C PRO A 43 -8.95 6.35 -6.62
N GLU A 44 -9.71 7.39 -6.89
CA GLU A 44 -10.83 7.86 -6.04
C GLU A 44 -12.00 6.88 -6.06
N MET A 45 -12.39 6.41 -7.25
CA MET A 45 -13.43 5.39 -7.40
C MET A 45 -13.01 4.08 -6.73
N TRP A 46 -11.78 3.62 -7.00
CA TRP A 46 -11.20 2.45 -6.34
C TRP A 46 -11.25 2.59 -4.82
N CYS A 47 -10.82 3.73 -4.28
CA CYS A 47 -10.84 4.03 -2.84
C CYS A 47 -12.25 3.90 -2.26
N SER A 48 -13.26 4.47 -2.93
CA SER A 48 -14.66 4.42 -2.48
C SER A 48 -15.20 2.98 -2.38
N HIS A 49 -14.74 2.10 -3.26
CA HIS A 49 -15.16 0.71 -3.28
C HIS A 49 -14.42 -0.17 -2.26
N ILE A 50 -13.17 0.16 -1.94
CA ILE A 50 -12.31 -0.67 -1.10
C ILE A 50 -12.26 -0.25 0.37
N HIS A 51 -12.61 0.99 0.74
CA HIS A 51 -12.46 1.47 2.12
C HIS A 51 -13.19 0.57 3.13
N ASN A 52 -14.45 0.24 2.85
CA ASN A 52 -15.31 -0.53 3.76
C ASN A 52 -14.86 -1.99 3.84
N PRO A 53 -14.67 -2.70 2.70
CA PRO A 53 -14.14 -4.06 2.73
C PRO A 53 -12.77 -4.17 3.41
N PHE A 54 -11.87 -3.22 3.19
CA PHE A 54 -10.53 -3.28 3.79
C PHE A 54 -10.59 -3.10 5.30
N ARG A 55 -11.34 -2.11 5.78
CA ARG A 55 -11.52 -1.88 7.22
C ARG A 55 -12.13 -3.10 7.91
N LYS A 56 -13.12 -3.73 7.26
CA LYS A 56 -13.74 -4.97 7.73
C LYS A 56 -12.72 -6.10 7.90
N ILE A 57 -11.78 -6.30 6.96
CA ILE A 57 -10.70 -7.29 7.09
C ILE A 57 -9.86 -7.01 8.35
N LEU A 58 -9.50 -5.75 8.60
CA LEU A 58 -8.71 -5.40 9.78
C LEU A 58 -9.49 -5.60 11.09
N GLU A 59 -10.79 -5.32 11.09
CA GLU A 59 -11.67 -5.46 12.25
C GLU A 59 -12.02 -6.91 12.61
N GLU A 60 -12.21 -7.76 11.60
CA GLU A 60 -12.56 -9.18 11.77
C GLU A 60 -11.38 -10.05 12.22
N ASN A 61 -10.15 -9.54 12.13
CA ASN A 61 -8.93 -10.26 12.48
C ASN A 61 -8.15 -9.59 13.64
N PRO A 62 -8.78 -9.31 14.80
CA PRO A 62 -8.18 -8.51 15.87
C PRO A 62 -7.02 -9.21 16.59
N ARG A 63 -6.90 -10.55 16.46
CA ARG A 63 -5.75 -11.31 16.97
C ARG A 63 -4.47 -11.00 16.19
N ILE A 64 -4.61 -10.58 14.94
CA ILE A 64 -3.51 -10.29 14.03
C ILE A 64 -3.35 -8.78 13.89
N PHE A 65 -4.42 -8.05 13.61
CA PHE A 65 -4.36 -6.62 13.32
C PHE A 65 -4.81 -5.72 14.46
N SER A 66 -4.14 -4.57 14.58
CA SER A 66 -4.51 -3.46 15.48
C SER A 66 -5.54 -2.50 14.86
N LYS A 67 -6.26 -2.94 13.81
CA LYS A 67 -7.21 -2.15 12.99
C LYS A 67 -6.60 -1.04 12.13
N ASN A 68 -5.29 -0.82 12.20
CA ASN A 68 -4.58 0.11 11.32
C ASN A 68 -3.86 -0.62 10.20
N GLY A 69 -3.77 0.02 9.05
CA GLY A 69 -3.07 -0.51 7.90
C GLY A 69 -3.25 0.33 6.66
N TYR A 70 -2.49 0.00 5.62
CA TYR A 70 -2.73 0.52 4.29
C TYR A 70 -2.83 -0.60 3.25
N ILE A 71 -3.45 -0.29 2.12
CA ILE A 71 -3.51 -1.17 0.96
C ILE A 71 -3.16 -0.37 -0.30
N THR A 72 -2.32 -0.96 -1.15
CA THR A 72 -1.88 -0.34 -2.40
C THR A 72 -2.81 -0.73 -3.54
N MET A 73 -3.22 0.25 -4.34
CA MET A 73 -3.98 -0.01 -5.58
C MET A 73 -3.04 -0.62 -6.63
N ASN A 74 -3.44 -1.74 -7.24
CA ASN A 74 -2.63 -2.43 -8.25
C ASN A 74 -3.15 -2.15 -9.66
N VAL A 75 -2.51 -1.28 -10.42
CA VAL A 75 -2.91 -0.99 -11.81
C VAL A 75 -2.55 -2.13 -12.76
N LYS A 76 -3.46 -2.46 -13.69
CA LYS A 76 -3.17 -3.36 -14.81
C LYS A 76 -2.41 -2.57 -15.87
N HIS A 77 -1.19 -2.99 -16.18
CA HIS A 77 -0.45 -2.47 -17.33
C HIS A 77 -0.57 -3.46 -18.50
N TYR A 78 -1.08 -2.98 -19.64
CA TYR A 78 -1.23 -3.78 -20.86
C TYR A 78 0.01 -3.62 -21.76
N SER A 79 1.16 -4.09 -21.30
CA SER A 79 2.35 -4.20 -22.15
C SER A 79 2.72 -5.67 -22.31
N CYS A 80 2.63 -6.18 -23.55
CA CYS A 80 2.99 -7.54 -23.98
C CYS A 80 2.21 -8.70 -23.33
N SER A 81 1.12 -9.16 -23.98
CA SER A 81 0.46 -10.49 -23.92
C SER A 81 0.21 -11.20 -22.58
N ARG A 82 0.64 -10.64 -21.45
CA ARG A 82 0.46 -11.08 -20.06
C ARG A 82 0.24 -9.84 -19.22
N ALA A 83 -0.80 -9.84 -18.40
CA ALA A 83 -1.07 -8.74 -17.49
C ALA A 83 0.02 -8.69 -16.40
N ILE A 84 1.06 -7.88 -16.61
CA ILE A 84 2.03 -7.54 -15.57
C ILE A 84 1.36 -6.51 -14.65
N ARG A 85 1.39 -6.79 -13.35
CA ARG A 85 0.68 -6.02 -12.33
C ARG A 85 1.68 -5.06 -11.69
N PHE A 86 1.36 -3.78 -11.69
CA PHE A 86 2.22 -2.78 -11.05
C PHE A 86 1.47 -2.14 -9.89
N PRO A 87 2.06 -2.08 -8.69
CA PRO A 87 1.53 -1.24 -7.64
C PRO A 87 1.53 0.21 -8.14
N SER A 88 0.42 0.90 -7.98
CA SER A 88 0.29 2.31 -8.32
C SER A 88 0.93 3.20 -7.25
N ASN A 89 0.97 4.49 -7.54
CA ASN A 89 1.36 5.54 -6.60
C ASN A 89 0.24 5.94 -5.63
N TYR A 90 -0.77 5.08 -5.43
CA TYR A 90 -1.89 5.36 -4.55
C TYR A 90 -2.11 4.24 -3.55
N ILE A 91 -2.29 4.63 -2.29
CA ILE A 91 -2.70 3.75 -1.20
C ILE A 91 -3.99 4.28 -0.57
N TYR A 92 -4.78 3.38 0.01
CA TYR A 92 -5.75 3.76 1.03
C TYR A 92 -5.15 3.52 2.40
N CYS A 93 -5.24 4.51 3.28
CA CYS A 93 -4.77 4.45 4.66
C CYS A 93 -5.98 4.41 5.60
N SER A 94 -6.10 3.35 6.42
CA SER A 94 -7.27 3.19 7.30
C SER A 94 -7.31 4.20 8.45
N VAL A 95 -6.16 4.74 8.86
CA VAL A 95 -6.06 5.71 9.95
C VAL A 95 -6.48 7.09 9.50
N CYS A 96 -6.04 7.46 8.30
CA CYS A 96 -6.38 8.72 7.68
C CYS A 96 -7.77 8.66 6.98
N ASP A 97 -8.36 7.46 6.86
CA ASP A 97 -9.61 7.14 6.17
C ASP A 97 -9.72 7.79 4.78
N SER A 98 -8.62 7.75 4.04
CA SER A 98 -8.49 8.48 2.80
C SER A 98 -7.52 7.81 1.82
N LEU A 99 -7.68 8.20 0.56
CA LEU A 99 -6.70 7.96 -0.50
C LEU A 99 -5.46 8.84 -0.24
N VAL A 100 -4.28 8.28 -0.46
CA VAL A 100 -2.98 8.93 -0.27
C VAL A 100 -2.10 8.66 -1.47
N PHE A 101 -1.56 9.73 -2.05
CA PHE A 101 -0.57 9.65 -3.12
C PHE A 101 0.83 9.38 -2.54
N THR A 102 1.57 8.50 -3.17
CA THR A 102 2.91 8.07 -2.78
C THR A 102 3.86 8.23 -3.97
N PRO A 103 4.82 9.18 -3.93
CA PRO A 103 5.65 9.52 -5.10
C PRO A 103 6.67 8.44 -5.49
N TYR A 104 6.95 7.49 -4.59
CA TYR A 104 7.92 6.42 -4.80
C TYR A 104 7.26 5.18 -5.42
N LYS A 105 7.37 5.00 -6.74
CA LYS A 105 7.25 3.68 -7.39
C LYS A 105 7.67 3.62 -8.87
N TYR A 106 8.95 3.87 -9.16
CA TYR A 106 9.61 3.30 -10.33
C TYR A 106 11.09 3.05 -10.05
N ALA A 107 11.40 1.90 -9.43
CA ALA A 107 12.71 1.23 -9.52
C ALA A 107 12.66 -0.10 -8.76
N ILE A 108 12.09 -1.16 -9.36
CA ILE A 108 12.40 -2.61 -9.20
C ILE A 108 12.49 -3.23 -7.77
N LEU A 109 12.49 -2.48 -6.69
CA LEU A 109 12.67 -2.92 -5.32
C LEU A 109 11.75 -2.10 -4.40
N VAL A 110 10.72 -2.82 -3.94
CA VAL A 110 10.05 -2.83 -2.63
C VAL A 110 10.49 -1.80 -1.56
N ASP A 111 10.61 -0.52 -1.90
CA ASP A 111 10.75 0.52 -0.89
C ASP A 111 9.36 1.03 -0.49
N ASP A 112 8.70 0.27 0.39
CA ASP A 112 7.45 0.69 1.02
C ASP A 112 7.70 1.64 2.22
N SER A 113 8.92 2.19 2.37
CA SER A 113 9.29 3.05 3.49
C SER A 113 8.42 4.30 3.59
N PHE A 114 7.96 4.85 2.46
CA PHE A 114 7.05 6.00 2.45
C PHE A 114 5.67 5.63 2.99
N GLN A 115 5.10 4.50 2.56
CA GLN A 115 3.80 4.04 3.01
C GLN A 115 3.84 3.70 4.51
N ASP A 116 4.90 3.01 4.93
CA ASP A 116 5.14 2.66 6.33
C ASP A 116 5.34 3.90 7.21
N SER A 117 6.13 4.87 6.74
CA SER A 117 6.37 6.12 7.47
C SER A 117 5.07 6.92 7.57
N HIS A 118 4.29 7.01 6.48
CA HIS A 118 2.98 7.65 6.47
C HIS A 118 2.04 7.00 7.49
N LEU A 119 1.91 5.68 7.49
CA LEU A 119 1.05 4.95 8.44
C LEU A 119 1.47 5.22 9.89
N LYS A 120 2.76 5.07 10.21
CA LYS A 120 3.31 5.35 11.56
C LYS A 120 3.01 6.79 12.01
N ARG A 121 3.08 7.74 11.08
CA ARG A 121 2.79 9.15 11.34
C ARG A 121 1.29 9.41 11.53
N CYS A 122 0.40 8.82 10.73
CA CYS A 122 -1.06 8.90 10.96
C CYS A 122 -1.39 8.34 12.35
N ILE A 123 -0.83 7.18 12.73
CA ILE A 123 -1.08 6.54 14.05
C ILE A 123 -0.63 7.43 15.21
N SER A 124 0.51 8.11 15.08
CA SER A 124 1.03 9.00 16.13
C SER A 124 0.32 10.37 16.22
N GLY A 125 -0.64 10.66 15.35
CA GLY A 125 -1.43 11.90 15.39
C GLY A 125 -0.70 13.19 14.94
N ASN A 126 0.45 13.06 14.28
CA ASN A 126 1.31 14.19 13.91
C ASN A 126 0.93 14.84 12.56
N THR A 127 -0.24 15.47 12.47
CA THR A 127 -0.77 16.00 11.18
C THR A 127 -0.18 17.36 10.75
N ILE A 128 0.19 18.25 11.67
CA ILE A 128 0.65 19.63 11.34
C ILE A 128 2.11 19.67 10.84
N SER A 129 3.00 18.88 11.44
CA SER A 129 4.39 18.70 10.96
C SER A 129 4.44 18.00 9.58
N ASN A 130 3.35 17.32 9.21
CA ASN A 130 3.28 16.43 8.06
C ASN A 130 3.36 17.14 6.71
N LYS A 131 2.75 18.31 6.56
CA LYS A 131 2.72 19.04 5.29
C LYS A 131 4.11 19.45 4.82
N HIS A 132 4.98 19.88 5.73
CA HIS A 132 6.36 20.27 5.42
C HIS A 132 7.23 19.06 5.07
N THR A 133 7.09 17.95 5.79
CA THR A 133 7.83 16.73 5.48
C THR A 133 7.40 16.12 4.15
N ILE A 134 6.09 16.04 3.87
CA ILE A 134 5.57 15.53 2.59
C ILE A 134 6.10 16.38 1.43
N LYS A 135 6.11 17.71 1.59
CA LYS A 135 6.69 18.62 0.58
C LYS A 135 8.18 18.30 0.34
N ASN A 136 8.95 18.06 1.39
CA ASN A 136 10.38 17.73 1.28
C ASN A 136 10.61 16.36 0.64
N GLU A 137 9.84 15.33 1.02
CA GLU A 137 9.91 13.98 0.44
C GLU A 137 9.54 13.99 -1.06
N ILE A 138 8.54 14.79 -1.46
CA ILE A 138 8.19 15.01 -2.86
C ILE A 138 9.32 15.73 -3.61
N LEU A 139 9.91 16.78 -3.03
CA LEU A 139 11.03 17.50 -3.64
C LEU A 139 12.26 16.61 -3.81
N GLU A 140 12.59 15.80 -2.79
CA GLU A 140 13.68 14.83 -2.85
C GLU A 140 13.42 13.79 -3.93
N SER A 141 12.18 13.30 -4.06
CA SER A 141 11.78 12.42 -5.15
C SER A 141 12.02 13.07 -6.51
N ILE A 142 11.55 14.32 -6.71
CA ILE A 142 11.75 15.06 -7.96
C ILE A 142 13.25 15.19 -8.28
N ASN A 143 14.08 15.54 -7.30
CA ASN A 143 15.53 15.65 -7.48
C ASN A 143 16.17 14.32 -7.93
N ILE A 144 15.76 13.20 -7.33
CA ILE A 144 16.23 11.85 -7.72
C ILE A 144 15.81 11.54 -9.16
N TRP A 145 14.56 11.85 -9.53
CA TRP A 145 14.04 11.65 -10.88
C TRP A 145 14.81 12.49 -11.91
N GLU A 146 15.00 13.78 -11.65
CA GLU A 146 15.80 14.65 -12.52
C GLU A 146 17.22 14.09 -12.68
N TYR A 147 17.87 13.70 -11.59
CA TYR A 147 19.20 13.11 -11.64
C TYR A 147 19.28 11.84 -12.51
N GLN A 148 18.28 10.97 -12.46
CA GLN A 148 18.23 9.74 -13.27
C GLN A 148 18.00 10.03 -14.77
N ILE A 149 17.18 11.03 -15.10
CA ILE A 149 16.90 11.42 -16.49
C ILE A 149 18.12 12.05 -17.13
N TRP A 150 18.81 12.97 -16.43
CA TRP A 150 19.93 13.72 -16.99
C TRP A 150 21.26 12.95 -17.06
N ARG A 151 21.31 11.70 -16.57
CA ARG A 151 22.49 10.81 -16.66
C ARG A 151 22.44 9.78 -17.80
N ASN A 152 21.30 9.65 -18.49
CA ASN A 152 21.15 8.85 -19.72
C ASN A 152 21.25 9.74 -20.96
#